data_AF-A0A3R7TR95-F1
#
_entry.id   AF-A0A3R7TR95-F1
#
_cell.length_a   1.000
_cell.length_b   1.000
_cell.length_c   1.000
_cell.angle_alpha   90.00
_cell.angle_beta   90.00
_cell.angle_gamma   90.00
#
_symmetry.space_group_name_H-M   'P 1'
#
loop_
_entity.id
_entity.type
_entity.pdbx_description
1 polymer ?
#
loop_
_entity_poly.entity_id
_entity_poly.type
_entity_poly.pdbx_seq_one_letter_code
_entity_poly.pdbx_strand_id
1 'polypeptide(L)'
;MVDRILDFLKNKYFIGSVVAIFLGLSINSVISYLQEKANEEEFIKFQEINNSLSGETLIDLEDVDLEFDSVGFEIITKSVFAKKALDEQNFSEAIKLFEDVFNEIKDSSISKETKEILLEQYYENLVRLTMELDNFNKGDSLIKENQFSTARYHDVAGDFYKYFQENETANYHYDQAISLNIDESQKNLLKLKKPLN
;
A
#
# COMPACT_ATOMS: atom_id res chain seq x y z
N MET A 1 56.89 14.86 24.64
CA MET A 1 55.47 14.44 24.55
C MET A 1 54.80 15.09 23.35
N VAL A 2 55.03 16.39 23.12
CA VAL A 2 54.63 17.12 21.89
C VAL A 2 55.26 16.53 20.62
N ASP A 3 56.54 16.15 20.64
CA ASP A 3 57.20 15.57 19.45
C ASP A 3 56.62 14.22 19.00
N ARG A 4 56.15 13.38 19.95
CA ARG A 4 55.46 12.12 19.61
C ARG A 4 54.07 12.33 19.01
N ILE A 5 53.38 13.40 19.40
CA ILE A 5 52.08 13.78 18.81
C ILE A 5 52.31 14.33 17.39
N LEU A 6 53.40 15.06 17.19
CA LEU A 6 53.77 15.63 15.89
C LEU A 6 54.20 14.54 14.88
N ASP A 7 54.93 13.52 15.34
CA ASP A 7 55.28 12.33 14.53
C ASP A 7 54.04 11.45 14.24
N PHE A 8 53.06 11.41 15.15
CA PHE A 8 51.79 10.72 14.93
C PHE A 8 50.92 11.42 13.86
N LEU A 9 50.87 12.76 13.87
CA LEU A 9 50.16 13.58 12.87
C LEU A 9 50.81 13.53 11.48
N LYS A 10 52.12 13.34 11.38
CA LYS A 10 52.88 13.21 10.12
C LYS A 10 52.87 11.81 9.52
N ASN A 11 52.28 10.83 10.21
CA ASN A 11 52.22 9.45 9.73
C ASN A 11 51.32 9.37 8.48
N LYS A 12 51.85 8.84 7.37
CA LYS A 12 51.12 8.64 6.09
C LYS A 12 49.81 7.87 6.26
N TYR A 13 49.76 6.96 7.24
CA TYR A 13 48.54 6.23 7.58
C TYR A 13 47.52 7.09 8.35
N PHE A 14 47.94 8.05 9.18
CA PHE A 14 47.04 8.95 9.90
C PHE A 14 46.36 9.94 8.94
N ILE A 15 47.11 10.55 8.01
CA ILE A 15 46.58 11.44 6.98
C ILE A 15 45.64 10.69 6.03
N GLY A 16 45.98 9.44 5.65
CA GLY A 16 45.10 8.59 4.85
C GLY A 16 43.78 8.24 5.53
N SER A 17 43.82 7.91 6.83
CA SER A 17 42.61 7.63 7.63
C SER A 17 41.70 8.85 7.79
N VAL A 18 42.28 10.03 8.02
CA VAL A 18 41.52 11.28 8.14
C VAL A 18 40.86 11.66 6.81
N VAL A 19 41.56 11.52 5.68
CA VAL A 19 41.00 11.75 4.34
C VAL A 19 39.90 10.75 4.00
N ALA A 20 40.04 9.47 4.36
CA ALA A 20 39.01 8.46 4.16
C ALA A 20 37.75 8.71 5.01
N ILE A 21 37.90 9.17 6.25
CA ILE A 21 36.78 9.56 7.12
C ILE A 21 36.08 10.81 6.57
N PHE A 22 36.84 11.82 6.13
CA PHE A 22 36.26 13.02 5.51
C PHE A 22 35.54 12.71 4.19
N LEU A 23 36.08 11.84 3.33
CA LEU A 23 35.41 11.40 2.12
C LEU A 23 34.16 10.56 2.43
N GLY A 24 34.21 9.67 3.41
CA GLY A 24 33.05 8.89 3.86
C GLY A 24 31.93 9.77 4.44
N LEU A 25 32.27 10.80 5.24
CA LEU A 25 31.32 11.78 5.76
C LEU A 25 30.78 12.70 4.66
N SER A 26 31.59 13.05 3.67
CA SER A 26 31.17 13.85 2.52
C SER A 26 30.22 13.07 1.61
N ILE A 27 30.48 11.78 1.39
CA ILE A 27 29.60 10.89 0.63
C ILE A 27 28.28 10.70 1.37
N ASN A 28 28.29 10.44 2.69
CA ASN A 28 27.05 10.35 3.48
C ASN A 28 26.28 11.68 3.49
N SER A 29 26.96 12.82 3.60
CA SER A 29 26.31 14.14 3.56
C SER A 29 25.72 14.45 2.19
N VAL A 30 26.39 14.04 1.10
CA VAL A 30 25.86 14.19 -0.26
C VAL A 30 24.73 13.21 -0.51
N ILE A 31 24.80 11.97 -0.03
CA ILE A 31 23.69 11.00 -0.11
C ILE A 31 22.48 11.49 0.67
N SER A 32 22.66 11.96 1.91
CA SER A 32 21.56 12.52 2.70
C SER A 32 20.99 13.79 2.08
N TYR A 33 21.83 14.68 1.54
CA TYR A 33 21.37 15.87 0.82
C TYR A 33 20.65 15.53 -0.50
N LEU A 34 21.14 14.53 -1.24
CA LEU A 34 20.48 14.03 -2.45
C LEU A 34 19.17 13.30 -2.11
N GLN A 35 19.11 12.55 -1.02
CA GLN A 35 17.87 11.93 -0.53
C GLN A 35 16.86 12.98 -0.07
N GLU A 36 17.30 14.01 0.64
CA GLU A 36 16.44 15.11 1.09
C GLU A 36 15.92 15.92 -0.10
N LYS A 37 16.78 16.18 -1.09
CA LYS A 37 16.39 16.85 -2.33
C LYS A 37 15.50 15.99 -3.23
N ALA A 38 15.77 14.69 -3.35
CA ALA A 38 14.90 13.76 -4.09
C ALA A 38 13.52 13.68 -3.43
N ASN A 39 13.47 13.56 -2.10
CA ASN A 39 12.21 13.60 -1.36
C ASN A 39 11.47 14.94 -1.53
N GLU A 40 12.19 16.06 -1.63
CA GLU A 40 11.60 17.38 -1.91
C GLU A 40 10.99 17.43 -3.32
N GLU A 41 11.72 16.95 -4.33
CA GLU A 41 11.24 16.87 -5.72
C GLU A 41 9.99 15.97 -5.83
N GLU A 42 9.99 14.80 -5.17
CA GLU A 42 8.82 13.92 -5.11
C GLU A 42 7.65 14.54 -4.34
N PHE A 43 7.91 15.27 -3.26
CA PHE A 43 6.88 15.95 -2.51
C PHE A 43 6.24 17.10 -3.31
N ILE A 44 7.02 17.79 -4.15
CA ILE A 44 6.51 18.79 -5.09
C ILE A 44 5.64 18.11 -6.14
N LYS A 45 6.12 17.02 -6.76
CA LYS A 45 5.33 16.23 -7.72
C LYS A 45 4.00 15.76 -7.10
N PHE A 46 4.04 15.24 -5.88
CA PHE A 46 2.86 14.85 -5.11
C PHE A 46 1.87 16.01 -4.93
N GLN A 47 2.35 17.19 -4.54
CA GLN A 47 1.51 18.37 -4.38
C GLN A 47 0.90 18.86 -5.69
N GLU A 48 1.67 18.88 -6.78
CA GLU A 48 1.20 19.30 -8.11
C GLU A 48 0.08 18.38 -8.59
N ILE A 49 0.27 17.07 -8.45
CA ILE A 49 -0.73 16.05 -8.76
C ILE A 49 -1.98 16.22 -7.89
N ASN A 50 -1.84 16.39 -6.57
CA ASN A 50 -2.99 16.54 -5.69
C ASN A 50 -3.76 17.86 -5.93
N ASN A 51 -3.07 18.92 -6.35
CA ASN A 51 -3.71 20.19 -6.72
C ASN A 51 -4.49 20.05 -8.04
N SER A 52 -4.00 19.28 -9.02
CA SER A 52 -4.75 19.04 -10.27
C SER A 52 -6.00 18.18 -10.05
N LEU A 53 -5.94 17.27 -9.07
CA LEU A 53 -7.07 16.44 -8.61
C LEU A 53 -8.23 17.26 -8.02
N SER A 54 -7.97 18.45 -7.50
CA SER A 54 -8.95 19.32 -6.82
C SER A 54 -9.95 20.01 -7.77
N GLY A 55 -9.81 19.85 -9.09
CA GLY A 55 -10.71 20.40 -10.11
C GLY A 55 -11.90 19.49 -10.45
N GLU A 56 -13.00 20.09 -10.94
CA GLU A 56 -14.25 19.40 -11.36
C GLU A 56 -14.14 18.63 -12.70
N THR A 57 -12.94 18.52 -13.29
CA THR A 57 -12.75 17.86 -14.59
C THR A 57 -12.52 16.36 -14.40
N LEU A 58 -13.17 15.57 -15.27
CA LEU A 58 -12.87 14.14 -15.46
C LEU A 58 -11.39 13.99 -15.72
N ILE A 59 -10.73 13.09 -15.00
CA ILE A 59 -9.29 12.90 -15.12
C ILE A 59 -9.02 11.97 -16.28
N ASP A 60 -8.30 12.50 -17.28
CA ASP A 60 -7.60 11.67 -18.24
C ASP A 60 -6.25 11.26 -17.63
N LEU A 61 -6.17 10.01 -17.18
CA LEU A 61 -4.99 9.44 -16.53
C LEU A 61 -3.88 9.06 -17.52
N GLU A 62 -4.16 9.06 -18.83
CA GLU A 62 -3.19 8.63 -19.84
C GLU A 62 -1.91 9.48 -19.86
N ASP A 63 -1.97 10.72 -19.38
CA ASP A 63 -0.86 11.69 -19.40
C ASP A 63 -0.22 11.99 -18.03
N VAL A 64 -0.66 11.34 -16.94
CA VAL A 64 -0.12 11.61 -15.59
C VAL A 64 0.86 10.52 -15.19
N ASP A 65 2.13 10.90 -15.01
CA ASP A 65 3.15 10.03 -14.45
C ASP A 65 2.93 9.83 -12.94
N LEU A 66 2.43 8.65 -12.57
CA LEU A 66 2.14 8.25 -11.19
C LEU A 66 3.29 7.46 -10.53
N GLU A 67 4.44 7.31 -11.18
CA GLU A 67 5.57 6.58 -10.62
C GLU A 67 6.35 7.46 -9.63
N PHE A 68 6.75 6.89 -8.50
CA PHE A 68 7.60 7.58 -7.51
C PHE A 68 8.74 6.64 -7.11
N ASP A 69 9.91 7.19 -6.80
CA ASP A 69 10.99 6.47 -6.12
C ASP A 69 10.57 6.11 -4.66
N SER A 70 9.73 6.93 -4.05
CA SER A 70 9.09 6.66 -2.75
C SER A 70 7.77 5.91 -2.92
N VAL A 71 7.79 4.65 -2.50
CA VAL A 71 6.61 3.77 -2.35
C VAL A 71 5.48 4.46 -1.58
N GLY A 72 5.79 5.32 -0.60
CA GLY A 72 4.78 6.03 0.17
C GLY A 72 4.00 7.05 -0.66
N PHE A 73 4.69 7.84 -1.48
CA PHE A 73 4.04 8.81 -2.36
C PHE A 73 3.26 8.13 -3.49
N GLU A 74 3.79 7.03 -4.03
CA GLU A 74 3.12 6.23 -5.05
C GLU A 74 1.78 5.68 -4.56
N ILE A 75 1.80 4.96 -3.42
CA ILE A 75 0.61 4.38 -2.79
C ILE A 75 -0.45 5.46 -2.54
N ILE A 76 -0.07 6.58 -1.92
CA ILE A 76 -1.03 7.64 -1.57
C ILE A 76 -1.62 8.25 -2.85
N THR A 77 -0.78 8.57 -3.83
CA THR A 77 -1.20 9.22 -5.07
C THR A 77 -2.18 8.33 -5.83
N LYS A 78 -1.80 7.08 -6.13
CA LYS A 78 -2.66 6.13 -6.85
C LYS A 78 -3.96 5.86 -6.11
N SER A 79 -3.94 5.85 -4.78
CA SER A 79 -5.16 5.67 -3.97
C SER A 79 -6.11 6.86 -4.02
N VAL A 80 -5.58 8.09 -4.11
CA VAL A 80 -6.41 9.29 -4.30
C VAL A 80 -7.07 9.25 -5.68
N PHE A 81 -6.33 8.87 -6.73
CA PHE A 81 -6.92 8.69 -8.07
C PHE A 81 -7.95 7.56 -8.10
N ALA A 82 -7.67 6.42 -7.47
CA ALA A 82 -8.61 5.31 -7.40
C ALA A 82 -9.91 5.73 -6.72
N LYS A 83 -9.81 6.54 -5.65
CA LYS A 83 -10.99 7.12 -5.00
C LYS A 83 -11.75 8.09 -5.90
N LYS A 84 -11.06 8.98 -6.63
CA LYS A 84 -11.75 9.86 -7.57
C LYS A 84 -12.44 9.06 -8.69
N ALA A 85 -11.80 8.02 -9.21
CA ALA A 85 -12.40 7.11 -10.17
C ALA A 85 -13.65 6.40 -9.59
N LEU A 86 -13.64 6.02 -8.31
CA LEU A 86 -14.84 5.53 -7.61
C LEU A 86 -15.95 6.59 -7.56
N ASP A 87 -15.61 7.82 -7.17
CA ASP A 87 -16.57 8.94 -7.06
C ASP A 87 -17.21 9.27 -8.43
N GLU A 88 -16.45 9.08 -9.52
CA GLU A 88 -16.89 9.22 -10.91
C GLU A 88 -17.54 7.95 -11.50
N GLN A 89 -17.71 6.89 -10.69
CA GLN A 89 -18.24 5.58 -11.10
C GLN A 89 -17.44 4.87 -12.21
N ASN A 90 -16.17 5.24 -12.39
CA ASN A 90 -15.24 4.57 -13.27
C ASN A 90 -14.58 3.37 -12.55
N PHE A 91 -15.38 2.33 -12.29
CA PHE A 91 -14.95 1.14 -11.54
C PHE A 91 -13.82 0.37 -12.23
N SER A 92 -13.78 0.39 -13.57
CA SER A 92 -12.73 -0.24 -14.36
C SER A 92 -11.37 0.41 -14.13
N GLU A 93 -11.33 1.72 -13.91
CA GLU A 93 -10.08 2.42 -13.64
C GLU A 93 -9.70 2.33 -12.16
N ALA A 94 -10.69 2.47 -11.27
CA ALA A 94 -10.47 2.29 -9.84
C ALA A 94 -9.85 0.93 -9.50
N ILE A 95 -10.32 -0.16 -10.13
CA ILE A 95 -9.78 -1.50 -9.86
C ILE A 95 -8.33 -1.65 -10.32
N LYS A 96 -7.95 -1.08 -11.47
CA LYS A 96 -6.54 -1.12 -11.94
C LYS A 96 -5.62 -0.42 -10.97
N LEU A 97 -5.97 0.81 -10.56
CA LEU A 97 -5.16 1.60 -9.64
C LEU A 97 -5.01 0.91 -8.28
N PHE A 98 -6.08 0.31 -7.74
CA PHE A 98 -5.97 -0.45 -6.50
C PHE A 98 -5.17 -1.75 -6.66
N GLU A 99 -5.18 -2.40 -7.82
CA GLU A 99 -4.34 -3.58 -8.09
C GLU A 99 -2.87 -3.22 -8.15
N ASP A 100 -2.53 -2.11 -8.81
CA ASP A 100 -1.16 -1.60 -8.87
C ASP A 100 -0.64 -1.32 -7.46
N VAL A 101 -1.41 -0.57 -6.66
CA VAL A 101 -1.08 -0.28 -5.26
C VAL A 101 -0.94 -1.57 -4.44
N PHE A 102 -1.84 -2.54 -4.62
CA PHE A 102 -1.79 -3.81 -3.90
C PHE A 102 -0.49 -4.59 -4.19
N ASN A 103 -0.07 -4.63 -5.46
CA ASN A 103 1.17 -5.30 -5.88
C ASN A 103 2.41 -4.55 -5.40
N GLU A 104 2.44 -3.22 -5.47
CA GLU A 104 3.52 -2.41 -4.90
C GLU A 104 3.70 -2.67 -3.40
N ILE A 105 2.61 -2.70 -2.63
CA ILE A 105 2.67 -3.01 -1.21
C ILE A 105 3.27 -4.40 -0.98
N LYS A 106 2.83 -5.40 -1.77
CA LYS A 106 3.32 -6.77 -1.67
C LYS A 106 4.83 -6.85 -1.89
N ASP A 107 5.34 -6.13 -2.89
CA ASP A 107 6.75 -6.18 -3.30
C ASP A 107 7.65 -5.18 -2.54
N SER A 108 7.06 -4.20 -1.85
CA SER A 108 7.80 -3.17 -1.12
C SER A 108 8.62 -3.68 0.08
N SER A 109 9.59 -2.88 0.52
CA SER A 109 10.40 -3.15 1.72
C SER A 109 9.79 -2.59 3.02
N ILE A 110 8.51 -2.20 3.03
CA ILE A 110 7.85 -1.71 4.25
C ILE A 110 7.76 -2.79 5.31
N SER A 111 7.57 -2.39 6.57
CA SER A 111 7.49 -3.32 7.69
C SER A 111 6.40 -4.37 7.48
N LYS A 112 6.64 -5.61 7.92
CA LYS A 112 5.67 -6.72 7.76
C LYS A 112 4.30 -6.37 8.32
N GLU A 113 4.26 -5.77 9.52
CA GLU A 113 3.02 -5.37 10.18
C GLU A 113 2.26 -4.32 9.37
N THR A 114 2.96 -3.28 8.88
CA THR A 114 2.36 -2.27 8.00
C THR A 114 1.84 -2.90 6.70
N LYS A 115 2.61 -3.82 6.12
CA LYS A 115 2.24 -4.52 4.89
C LYS A 115 0.96 -5.33 5.06
N GLU A 116 0.85 -6.10 6.14
CA GLU A 116 -0.34 -6.92 6.41
C GLU A 116 -1.60 -6.05 6.55
N ILE A 117 -1.52 -4.93 7.26
CA ILE A 117 -2.64 -3.98 7.40
C ILE A 117 -3.05 -3.38 6.06
N LEU A 118 -2.08 -2.89 5.28
CA LEU A 118 -2.38 -2.26 4.00
C LEU A 118 -2.93 -3.27 3.00
N LEU A 119 -2.35 -4.47 2.90
CA LEU A 119 -2.85 -5.51 2.01
C LEU A 119 -4.29 -5.89 2.36
N GLU A 120 -4.64 -6.04 3.64
CA GLU A 120 -6.03 -6.33 4.03
C GLU A 120 -7.00 -5.22 3.60
N GLN A 121 -6.60 -3.95 3.74
CA GLN A 121 -7.41 -2.80 3.35
C GLN A 121 -7.64 -2.73 1.83
N TYR A 122 -6.58 -2.88 1.02
CA TYR A 122 -6.71 -2.85 -0.43
C TYR A 122 -7.38 -4.10 -0.99
N TYR A 123 -7.17 -5.27 -0.36
CA TYR A 123 -7.91 -6.50 -0.66
C TYR A 123 -9.41 -6.28 -0.56
N GLU A 124 -9.88 -5.64 0.52
CA GLU A 124 -11.31 -5.35 0.66
C GLU A 124 -11.85 -4.51 -0.50
N ASN A 125 -11.14 -3.43 -0.86
CA ASN A 125 -11.54 -2.56 -1.96
C ASN A 125 -11.62 -3.33 -3.28
N LEU A 126 -10.63 -4.17 -3.55
CA LEU A 126 -10.58 -4.99 -4.76
C LEU A 126 -11.75 -5.97 -4.83
N VAL A 127 -12.02 -6.72 -3.76
CA VAL A 127 -13.15 -7.66 -3.74
C VAL A 127 -14.48 -6.94 -3.93
N ARG A 128 -14.71 -5.80 -3.27
CA ARG A 128 -15.94 -5.00 -3.46
C ARG A 128 -16.07 -4.51 -4.90
N LEU A 129 -14.99 -4.02 -5.50
CA LEU A 129 -14.98 -3.59 -6.91
C LEU A 129 -15.28 -4.73 -7.88
N THR A 130 -14.85 -5.97 -7.58
CA THR A 130 -15.23 -7.11 -8.42
C THR A 130 -16.73 -7.42 -8.34
N MET A 131 -17.41 -7.08 -7.24
CA MET A 131 -18.86 -7.17 -7.14
C MET A 131 -19.53 -6.09 -7.99
N GLU A 132 -19.08 -4.83 -7.89
CA GLU A 132 -19.61 -3.72 -8.72
C GLU A 132 -19.43 -3.95 -10.23
N LEU A 133 -18.37 -4.69 -10.61
CA LEU A 133 -18.07 -5.06 -11.99
C LEU A 133 -18.69 -6.39 -12.43
N ASP A 134 -19.51 -7.04 -11.59
CA ASP A 134 -20.09 -8.38 -11.84
C ASP A 134 -19.03 -9.44 -12.24
N ASN A 135 -17.80 -9.31 -11.73
CA ASN A 135 -16.65 -10.14 -12.14
C ASN A 135 -16.34 -11.22 -11.10
N PHE A 136 -17.15 -12.28 -11.08
CA PHE A 136 -17.01 -13.40 -10.16
C PHE A 136 -15.61 -14.05 -10.20
N ASN A 137 -15.09 -14.37 -11.39
CA ASN A 137 -13.83 -15.10 -11.52
C ASN A 137 -12.65 -14.35 -10.91
N LYS A 138 -12.61 -13.02 -11.09
CA LYS A 138 -11.56 -12.17 -10.54
C LYS A 138 -11.65 -12.10 -9.01
N GLY A 139 -12.85 -11.88 -8.47
CA GLY A 139 -13.06 -11.82 -7.03
C GLY A 139 -12.77 -13.17 -6.34
N ASP A 140 -13.22 -14.27 -6.92
CA ASP A 140 -12.94 -15.63 -6.41
C ASP A 140 -11.43 -15.94 -6.37
N SER A 141 -10.70 -15.54 -7.41
CA SER A 141 -9.23 -15.69 -7.46
C SER A 141 -8.54 -14.84 -6.38
N LEU A 142 -8.93 -13.57 -6.24
CA LEU A 142 -8.41 -12.67 -5.20
C LEU A 142 -8.62 -13.21 -3.79
N ILE A 143 -9.80 -13.77 -3.50
CA ILE A 143 -10.12 -14.37 -2.20
C ILE A 143 -9.22 -15.57 -1.94
N LYS A 144 -9.09 -16.48 -2.91
CA LYS A 144 -8.35 -17.74 -2.77
C LYS A 144 -6.84 -17.57 -2.65
N GLU A 145 -6.27 -16.54 -3.28
CA GLU A 145 -4.83 -16.32 -3.32
C GLU A 145 -4.26 -15.64 -2.06
N ASN A 146 -5.07 -14.84 -1.34
CA ASN A 146 -4.56 -13.99 -0.25
C ASN A 146 -4.81 -14.55 1.16
N GLN A 147 -5.96 -15.20 1.41
CA GLN A 147 -6.25 -15.97 2.64
C GLN A 147 -5.79 -15.34 3.98
N PHE A 148 -6.22 -14.12 4.28
CA PHE A 148 -5.88 -13.48 5.57
C PHE A 148 -6.63 -14.14 6.74
N SER A 149 -5.95 -14.36 7.86
CA SER A 149 -6.52 -14.95 9.08
C SER A 149 -7.24 -13.92 9.96
N THR A 150 -8.13 -13.12 9.37
CA THR A 150 -8.86 -12.04 10.06
C THR A 150 -10.36 -12.19 9.87
N ALA A 151 -11.14 -11.68 10.83
CA ALA A 151 -12.60 -11.70 10.72
C ALA A 151 -13.08 -10.82 9.57
N ARG A 152 -12.36 -9.74 9.27
CA ARG A 152 -12.71 -8.81 8.20
C ARG A 152 -12.53 -9.43 6.82
N TYR A 153 -11.45 -10.18 6.59
CA TYR A 153 -11.27 -10.95 5.35
C TYR A 153 -12.45 -11.90 5.11
N HIS A 154 -12.81 -12.69 6.13
CA HIS A 154 -13.90 -13.64 6.03
C HIS A 154 -15.28 -12.95 5.88
N ASP A 155 -15.52 -11.83 6.54
CA ASP A 155 -16.74 -11.02 6.33
C ASP A 155 -16.89 -10.56 4.88
N VAL A 156 -15.82 -9.99 4.31
CA VAL A 156 -15.80 -9.50 2.93
C VAL A 156 -15.98 -10.64 1.92
N ALA A 157 -15.28 -11.77 2.11
CA ALA A 157 -15.45 -12.94 1.27
C ALA A 157 -16.87 -13.53 1.36
N GLY A 158 -17.47 -13.54 2.56
CA GLY A 158 -18.86 -13.93 2.76
C GLY A 158 -19.83 -13.04 1.99
N ASP A 159 -19.66 -11.72 2.07
CA ASP A 159 -20.45 -10.74 1.32
C ASP A 159 -20.32 -10.93 -0.20
N PHE A 160 -19.10 -11.20 -0.70
CA PHE A 160 -18.83 -11.50 -2.11
C PHE A 160 -19.57 -12.74 -2.59
N TYR A 161 -19.39 -13.89 -1.93
CA TYR A 161 -20.04 -15.12 -2.36
C TYR A 161 -21.56 -15.04 -2.24
N LYS A 162 -22.07 -14.34 -1.22
CA LYS A 162 -23.50 -14.08 -1.09
C LYS A 162 -24.05 -13.27 -2.27
N TYR A 163 -23.33 -12.23 -2.71
CA TYR A 163 -23.73 -11.41 -3.86
C TYR A 163 -23.91 -12.25 -5.13
N PHE A 164 -22.97 -13.17 -5.38
CA PHE A 164 -23.03 -14.10 -6.52
C PHE A 164 -23.87 -15.37 -6.27
N GLN A 165 -24.64 -15.41 -5.18
CA GLN A 165 -25.54 -16.52 -4.83
C GLN A 165 -24.84 -17.86 -4.51
N GLU A 166 -23.54 -17.83 -4.21
CA GLU A 166 -22.74 -18.96 -3.72
C GLU A 166 -22.95 -19.14 -2.21
N ASN A 167 -24.20 -19.40 -1.81
CA ASN A 167 -24.66 -19.30 -0.42
C ASN A 167 -23.96 -20.26 0.55
N GLU A 168 -23.60 -21.47 0.12
CA GLU A 168 -22.86 -22.42 0.95
C GLU A 168 -21.45 -21.87 1.28
N THR A 169 -20.76 -21.36 0.27
CA THR A 169 -19.43 -20.74 0.41
C THR A 169 -19.50 -19.46 1.23
N ALA A 170 -20.54 -18.64 1.03
CA ALA A 170 -20.78 -17.46 1.85
C ALA A 170 -20.95 -17.82 3.33
N ASN A 171 -21.78 -18.82 3.62
CA ASN A 171 -22.00 -19.32 4.99
C ASN A 171 -20.72 -19.86 5.62
N TYR A 172 -19.88 -20.58 4.86
CA TYR A 172 -18.57 -21.03 5.32
C TYR A 172 -17.71 -19.83 5.78
N HIS A 173 -17.60 -18.79 4.97
CA HIS A 173 -16.81 -17.60 5.33
C HIS A 173 -17.39 -16.87 6.54
N TYR A 174 -18.71 -16.66 6.62
CA TYR A 174 -19.31 -16.06 7.81
C TYR A 174 -19.07 -16.88 9.09
N ASP A 175 -19.11 -18.20 9.02
CA ASP A 175 -18.82 -19.07 10.17
C ASP A 175 -17.35 -18.99 10.60
N GLN A 176 -16.41 -18.89 9.65
CA GLN A 176 -15.01 -18.60 9.96
C GLN A 176 -14.85 -17.25 10.67
N ALA A 177 -15.49 -16.18 10.17
CA ALA A 177 -15.45 -14.86 10.81
C ALA A 177 -15.98 -14.89 12.25
N ILE A 178 -17.12 -15.57 12.50
CA ILE A 178 -17.74 -15.71 13.82
C ILE A 178 -16.86 -16.48 14.82
N SER A 179 -16.07 -17.44 14.31
CA SER A 179 -15.18 -18.27 15.14
C SER A 179 -13.98 -17.51 15.70
N LEU A 180 -13.63 -16.37 15.09
CA LEU A 180 -12.52 -15.54 15.52
C LEU A 180 -12.86 -14.69 16.74
N ASN A 181 -11.82 -14.19 17.42
CA ASN A 181 -11.97 -13.41 18.65
C ASN A 181 -12.42 -11.96 18.37
N ILE A 182 -13.69 -11.81 18.00
CA ILE A 182 -14.38 -10.54 17.79
C ILE A 182 -15.49 -10.35 18.83
N ASP A 183 -15.97 -9.11 18.98
CA ASP A 183 -17.03 -8.81 19.94
C ASP A 183 -18.38 -9.45 19.54
N GLU A 184 -19.24 -9.69 20.54
CA GLU A 184 -20.54 -10.34 20.30
C GLU A 184 -21.47 -9.51 19.41
N SER A 185 -21.33 -8.18 19.37
CA SER A 185 -22.15 -7.36 18.49
C SER A 185 -21.79 -7.60 17.02
N GLN A 186 -20.50 -7.72 16.69
CA GLN A 186 -20.02 -8.09 15.36
C GLN A 186 -20.45 -9.52 14.99
N LYS A 187 -20.36 -10.49 15.90
CA LYS A 187 -20.88 -11.85 15.64
C LYS A 187 -22.37 -11.85 15.32
N ASN A 188 -23.15 -11.05 16.03
CA ASN A 188 -24.59 -10.95 15.77
C ASN A 188 -24.87 -10.32 14.41
N LEU A 189 -24.12 -9.30 13.99
CA LEU A 189 -24.22 -8.75 12.64
C LEU A 189 -23.89 -9.78 11.56
N LEU A 190 -22.83 -10.57 11.74
CA LEU A 190 -22.46 -11.64 10.80
C LEU A 190 -23.56 -12.71 10.69
N LYS A 191 -24.16 -13.13 11.81
CA LYS A 191 -25.28 -14.08 11.82
C LYS A 191 -26.49 -13.55 11.03
N LEU A 192 -26.76 -12.25 11.08
CA LEU A 192 -27.86 -11.63 10.31
C LEU A 192 -27.57 -11.57 8.80
N LYS A 193 -26.29 -11.57 8.39
CA LYS A 193 -25.91 -11.55 6.98
C LYS A 193 -26.07 -12.92 6.30
N LYS A 194 -26.00 -14.02 7.04
CA LYS A 194 -26.03 -15.39 6.49
C LYS A 194 -27.27 -15.62 5.60
N PRO A 195 -27.09 -16.12 4.35
CA PRO A 195 -28.20 -16.59 3.54
C PRO A 195 -29.01 -17.68 4.25
N LEU A 196 -30.33 -17.67 4.04
CA LEU A 196 -31.19 -18.78 4.46
C LEU A 196 -30.89 -19.97 3.54
N ASN A 197 -30.66 -21.13 4.14
CA ASN A 197 -30.54 -22.40 3.40
C ASN A 197 -31.88 -22.80 2.78
#